data_AF-A0A8W8L8C2-F1
#
_entry.id   AF-A0A8W8L8C2-F1
#
_cell.length_a   1.000
_cell.length_b   1.000
_cell.length_c   1.000
_cell.angle_alpha   90.00
_cell.angle_beta   90.00
_cell.angle_gamma   90.00
#
_symmetry.space_group_name_H-M   'P 1'
#
loop_
_entity.id
_entity.type
_entity.pdbx_description
1 polymer ?
#
loop_
_entity_poly.entity_id
_entity_poly.type
_entity_poly.pdbx_seq_one_letter_code
_entity_poly.pdbx_strand_id
1 'polypeptide(L)'
;KPDINWIETQYWGKNLSAASNIIFSNGLLDPWSSGGVLKSQSDSVVAILIPNGAHHLDLRGSNKADPADVVSARNQEKKYIATWLKSP
;
A
#
# COMPACT_ATOMS: atom_id res chain seq x y z
N LYS A 1 13.08 -29.04 -5.24
CA LYS A 1 13.50 -28.28 -4.03
C LYS A 1 12.99 -26.85 -4.18
N PRO A 2 12.54 -26.17 -3.11
CA PRO A 2 12.18 -24.74 -3.20
C PRO A 2 13.39 -23.90 -3.66
N ASP A 3 13.15 -22.97 -4.56
CA ASP A 3 14.10 -21.94 -4.93
C ASP A 3 13.79 -20.66 -4.13
N ILE A 4 14.68 -20.31 -3.21
CA ILE A 4 14.50 -19.18 -2.29
C ILE A 4 14.71 -17.82 -2.99
N ASN A 5 15.38 -17.79 -4.16
CA ASN A 5 15.70 -16.56 -4.88
C ASN A 5 14.68 -16.24 -5.97
N TRP A 6 13.79 -17.19 -6.28
CA TRP A 6 12.83 -17.05 -7.37
C TRP A 6 11.94 -15.82 -7.24
N ILE A 7 11.43 -15.55 -6.02
CA ILE A 7 10.54 -14.40 -5.77
C ILE A 7 11.25 -13.07 -6.03
N GLU A 8 12.48 -12.89 -5.52
CA GLU A 8 13.23 -11.65 -5.73
C GLU A 8 13.61 -11.47 -7.21
N THR A 9 13.95 -12.57 -7.89
CA THR A 9 14.29 -12.54 -9.32
C THR A 9 13.08 -12.17 -10.19
N GLN A 10 11.92 -12.77 -9.92
CA GLN A 10 10.73 -12.56 -10.76
C GLN A 10 9.99 -11.25 -10.47
N TYR A 11 9.93 -10.85 -9.20
CA TYR A 11 9.07 -9.74 -8.74
C TYR A 11 9.87 -8.53 -8.25
N TRP A 12 11.14 -8.44 -8.62
CA TRP A 12 12.03 -7.28 -8.47
C TRP A 12 12.42 -6.91 -7.03
N GLY A 13 11.86 -7.59 -6.02
CA GLY A 13 12.18 -7.38 -4.61
C GLY A 13 11.98 -5.93 -4.20
N LYS A 14 13.08 -5.27 -3.81
CA LYS A 14 13.06 -3.85 -3.39
C LYS A 14 13.21 -2.87 -4.55
N ASN A 15 13.57 -3.31 -5.74
CA ASN A 15 13.79 -2.43 -6.88
C ASN A 15 12.49 -2.16 -7.64
N LEU A 16 11.70 -1.21 -7.14
CA LEU A 16 10.41 -0.83 -7.70
C LEU A 16 10.48 0.39 -8.64
N SER A 17 11.69 0.80 -9.07
CA SER A 17 11.92 2.03 -9.82
C SER A 17 11.21 2.08 -11.18
N ALA A 18 10.98 0.92 -11.81
CA ALA A 18 10.27 0.81 -13.09
C ALA A 18 8.75 0.63 -12.92
N ALA A 19 8.25 0.48 -11.70
CA ALA A 19 6.82 0.32 -11.44
C ALA A 19 6.09 1.68 -11.47
N SER A 20 4.77 1.63 -11.71
CA SER A 20 3.91 2.81 -11.66
C SER A 20 2.50 2.44 -11.21
N ASN A 21 1.78 3.42 -10.69
CA ASN A 21 0.37 3.32 -10.29
C ASN A 21 0.12 2.22 -9.24
N ILE A 22 0.91 2.24 -8.17
CA ILE A 22 0.76 1.31 -7.03
C ILE A 22 0.65 2.11 -5.74
N ILE A 23 -0.31 1.70 -4.90
CA ILE A 23 -0.41 2.14 -3.51
C ILE A 23 -0.02 0.96 -2.64
N PHE A 24 0.95 1.16 -1.76
CA PHE A 24 1.26 0.24 -0.66
C PHE A 24 0.67 0.82 0.64
N SER A 25 -0.55 0.42 1.00
CA SER A 25 -1.16 0.77 2.28
C SER A 25 -0.70 -0.20 3.37
N ASN A 26 -0.34 0.32 4.55
CA ASN A 26 0.08 -0.49 5.70
C ASN A 26 -0.48 0.07 7.00
N GLY A 27 -1.09 -0.81 7.79
CA GLY A 27 -1.42 -0.53 9.19
C GLY A 27 -0.19 -0.67 10.08
N LEU A 28 0.10 0.29 10.97
CA LEU A 28 1.28 0.20 11.84
C LEU A 28 1.11 -0.75 13.03
N LEU A 29 -0.12 -1.23 13.29
CA LEU A 29 -0.38 -2.32 14.23
C LEU A 29 -0.28 -3.70 13.56
N ASP A 30 -0.12 -3.75 12.25
CA ASP A 30 0.04 -4.99 11.50
C ASP A 30 1.49 -5.50 11.59
N PRO A 31 1.75 -6.71 12.12
CA PRO A 31 3.10 -7.27 12.10
C PRO A 31 3.67 -7.44 10.68
N TRP A 32 2.82 -7.62 9.67
CA TRP A 32 3.24 -7.77 8.28
C TRP A 32 3.78 -6.48 7.67
N SER A 33 3.49 -5.32 8.26
CA SER A 33 4.00 -4.03 7.78
C SER A 33 5.53 -3.96 7.75
N SER A 34 6.20 -4.71 8.62
CA SER A 34 7.67 -4.85 8.64
C SER A 34 8.26 -5.43 7.34
N GLY A 35 7.48 -6.23 6.61
CA GLY A 35 7.85 -6.79 5.31
C GLY A 35 7.37 -5.98 4.10
N GLY A 36 6.62 -4.90 4.32
CA GLY A 36 6.01 -4.09 3.28
C GLY A 36 6.88 -2.92 2.79
N VAL A 37 6.27 -2.05 1.96
CA VAL A 37 6.86 -0.80 1.48
C VAL A 37 6.30 0.36 2.30
N LEU A 38 7.13 0.93 3.18
CA LEU A 38 6.71 1.96 4.14
C LEU A 38 7.09 3.40 3.72
N LYS A 39 7.72 3.55 2.55
CA LYS A 39 8.11 4.84 1.98
C LYS A 39 7.80 4.84 0.49
N SER A 40 7.28 5.96 -0.03
CA SER A 40 7.05 6.11 -1.46
C SER A 40 8.35 5.94 -2.23
N GLN A 41 8.28 5.22 -3.36
CA GLN A 41 9.42 4.92 -4.23
C GLN A 41 9.50 5.87 -5.43
N SER A 42 8.37 6.48 -5.79
CA SER A 42 8.23 7.51 -6.82
C SER A 42 6.93 8.30 -6.60
N ASP A 43 6.62 9.23 -7.50
CA ASP A 43 5.36 9.99 -7.47
C ASP A 43 4.12 9.12 -7.75
N SER A 44 4.29 7.94 -8.37
CA SER A 44 3.19 7.03 -8.74
C SER A 44 3.23 5.67 -8.01
N VAL A 45 4.32 5.39 -7.28
CA VAL A 45 4.46 4.24 -6.37
C VAL A 45 4.55 4.76 -4.95
N VAL A 46 3.40 4.86 -4.29
CA VAL A 46 3.23 5.61 -3.05
C VAL A 46 2.97 4.69 -1.86
N ALA A 47 3.49 5.05 -0.69
CA ALA A 47 3.18 4.37 0.57
C ALA A 47 2.19 5.19 1.39
N ILE A 48 1.14 4.53 1.89
CA ILE A 48 0.14 5.13 2.79
C ILE A 48 0.18 4.38 4.12
N LEU A 49 0.49 5.10 5.20
CA LEU A 49 0.55 4.52 6.53
C LEU A 49 -0.73 4.82 7.30
N ILE A 50 -1.24 3.82 8.01
CA ILE A 50 -2.45 3.90 8.83
C ILE A 50 -2.02 3.58 10.27
N PRO A 51 -1.62 4.58 11.09
CA PRO A 51 -1.04 4.35 12.41
C PRO A 51 -1.87 3.45 13.33
N ASN A 52 -3.19 3.60 13.33
CA ASN A 52 -4.12 2.81 14.15
C ASN A 52 -4.78 1.66 13.37
N GLY A 53 -4.28 1.36 12.17
CA GLY A 53 -4.73 0.23 11.37
C GLY A 53 -3.96 -1.04 11.72
N ALA A 54 -4.68 -2.16 11.78
CA ALA A 54 -4.09 -3.50 11.73
C ALA A 54 -4.08 -4.00 10.27
N HIS A 55 -4.15 -5.32 10.06
CA HIS A 55 -4.07 -5.95 8.75
C HIS A 55 -5.14 -5.42 7.77
N HIS A 56 -4.70 -4.64 6.77
CA HIS A 56 -5.47 -4.07 5.65
C HIS A 56 -6.85 -3.48 6.02
N LEU A 57 -6.91 -2.67 7.08
CA LEU A 57 -8.16 -2.08 7.59
C LEU A 57 -8.88 -1.19 6.55
N ASP A 58 -8.10 -0.52 5.70
CA ASP A 58 -8.54 0.29 4.56
C ASP A 58 -9.51 -0.45 3.63
N LEU A 59 -9.32 -1.75 3.40
CA LEU A 59 -10.17 -2.56 2.52
C LEU A 59 -11.51 -2.98 3.14
N ARG A 60 -11.70 -2.83 4.45
CA ARG A 60 -12.95 -3.23 5.12
C ARG A 60 -14.07 -2.22 4.84
N GLY A 61 -15.32 -2.65 5.03
CA GLY A 61 -16.47 -1.76 4.99
C GLY A 61 -16.38 -0.66 6.06
N SER A 62 -16.92 0.52 5.76
CA SER A 62 -16.89 1.67 6.68
C SER A 62 -17.60 1.39 7.99
N ASN A 63 -17.03 1.87 9.09
CA ASN A 63 -17.60 1.77 10.43
C ASN A 63 -17.56 3.13 11.14
N LYS A 64 -18.52 3.40 12.02
CA LYS A 64 -18.52 4.62 12.86
C LYS A 64 -17.34 4.69 13.83
N ALA A 65 -16.76 3.55 14.18
CA ALA A 65 -15.58 3.43 15.04
C ALA A 65 -14.26 3.45 14.26
N ASP A 66 -14.29 3.68 12.94
CA ASP A 66 -13.05 3.78 12.15
C ASP A 66 -12.19 4.93 12.69
N PRO A 67 -10.90 4.70 12.96
CA PRO A 67 -10.00 5.77 13.34
C PRO A 67 -9.82 6.75 12.17
N ALA A 68 -9.53 8.02 12.49
CA ALA A 68 -9.50 9.08 11.48
C ALA A 68 -8.44 8.85 10.39
N ASP A 69 -7.37 8.12 10.70
CA ASP A 69 -6.31 7.79 9.77
C ASP A 69 -6.74 6.80 8.67
N VAL A 70 -7.55 5.77 8.95
CA VAL A 70 -8.07 4.89 7.88
C VAL A 70 -9.05 5.63 6.99
N VAL A 71 -9.84 6.56 7.54
CA VAL A 71 -10.74 7.40 6.74
C VAL A 71 -9.93 8.30 5.81
N SER A 72 -8.85 8.91 6.29
CA SER A 72 -7.92 9.71 5.48
C SER A 72 -7.23 8.86 4.40
N ALA A 73 -6.74 7.67 4.75
CA ALA A 73 -6.11 6.74 3.81
C ALA A 73 -7.04 6.37 2.66
N ARG A 74 -8.28 5.94 2.96
CA ARG A 74 -9.29 5.62 1.94
C ARG A 74 -9.61 6.80 1.02
N ASN A 75 -9.59 8.02 1.53
CA ASN A 75 -9.80 9.22 0.70
C ASN A 75 -8.60 9.49 -0.23
N GLN A 76 -7.38 9.29 0.25
CA GLN A 76 -6.17 9.38 -0.57
C GLN A 76 -6.15 8.29 -1.66
N GLU A 77 -6.46 7.04 -1.30
CA GLU A 77 -6.56 5.91 -2.22
C GLU A 77 -7.56 6.19 -3.35
N LYS A 78 -8.77 6.63 -3.00
CA LYS A 78 -9.78 7.04 -3.99
C LYS A 78 -9.28 8.13 -4.92
N LYS A 79 -8.50 9.10 -4.42
CA LYS A 79 -7.93 10.18 -5.24
C LYS A 79 -6.91 9.66 -6.24
N TYR A 80 -6.00 8.76 -5.82
CA TYR A 80 -5.05 8.13 -6.73
C TYR A 80 -5.76 7.28 -7.79
N ILE A 81 -6.69 6.41 -7.37
CA ILE A 81 -7.47 5.57 -8.31
C ILE A 81 -8.25 6.43 -9.30
N ALA A 82 -8.94 7.48 -8.83
CA ALA A 82 -9.65 8.41 -9.71
C ALA A 82 -8.73 9.17 -10.68
N THR A 83 -7.45 9.36 -10.32
CA THR A 83 -6.45 9.95 -11.21
C THR A 83 -6.06 8.96 -12.29
N TRP A 84 -5.79 7.71 -11.94
CA TRP A 84 -5.47 6.65 -12.91
C TRP A 84 -6.60 6.38 -13.90
N LEU A 85 -7.86 6.42 -13.46
CA LEU A 85 -9.02 6.28 -14.35
C LEU A 85 -9.17 7.42 -15.37
N LYS A 86 -8.53 8.57 -15.13
CA LYS A 86 -8.52 9.72 -16.04
C LYS A 86 -7.26 9.78 -16.89
N SER A 87 -6.25 8.96 -16.57
CA SER A 87 -5.04 8.87 -17.37
C SER A 87 -5.37 8.17 -18.70
N PRO A 88 -4.84 8.66 -19.82
CA PRO A 88 -5.09 8.10 -21.15
C PRO A 88 -4.52 6.69 -21.34
#